data_AF-A0A919AB00-F1
#
_entry.id   AF-A0A919AB00-F1
#
_cell.length_a   1.000
_cell.length_b   1.000
_cell.length_c   1.000
_cell.angle_alpha   90.00
_cell.angle_beta   90.00
_cell.angle_gamma   90.00
#
_symmetry.space_group_name_H-M   'P 1'
#
loop_
_entity.id
_entity.type
_entity.pdbx_description
1 polymer ?
#
loop_
_entity_poly.entity_id
_entity_poly.type
_entity_poly.pdbx_seq_one_letter_code
_entity_poly.pdbx_strand_id
1 'polypeptide(L)'
;MSVAHVIANDAEALAVAAEPASDFRKGAAERDARRRLPHTELERLLAATVPAGFGGADIRADTLAEIFRLPAAADAGLARIPQSHFVYVNVLRRQGSERQQEFGEPAMRERAAGALLRETARAVDDARAGLADDSAAEASIAVATAKVTAAEAAVEVASALFEVSGTRSALGSLGLHRHWRDARTDTLYDPARWKIKHIGRYVLNRSRPPRHGLL
;
A
#
# COMPACT_ATOMS: atom_id res chain seq x y z
N MET A 1 -7.90 -20.89 -12.31
CA MET A 1 -6.77 -20.15 -11.72
C MET A 1 -5.84 -21.17 -11.10
N SER A 2 -4.61 -21.30 -11.60
CA SER A 2 -3.61 -22.19 -10.99
C SER A 2 -3.19 -21.60 -9.64
N VAL A 3 -3.13 -22.42 -8.60
CA VAL A 3 -2.59 -22.00 -7.30
C VAL A 3 -1.13 -21.63 -7.50
N ALA A 4 -0.71 -20.47 -6.99
CA ALA A 4 0.68 -20.06 -7.02
C ALA A 4 1.50 -21.03 -6.16
N HIS A 5 2.53 -21.62 -6.76
CA HIS A 5 3.40 -22.59 -6.07
C HIS A 5 4.29 -21.87 -5.06
N VAL A 6 4.22 -22.26 -3.79
CA VAL A 6 5.04 -21.70 -2.71
C VAL A 6 6.26 -22.60 -2.54
N ILE A 7 7.44 -22.03 -2.74
CA ILE A 7 8.72 -22.72 -2.49
C ILE A 7 8.83 -23.01 -1.00
N ALA A 8 9.12 -24.26 -0.63
CA ALA A 8 9.09 -24.73 0.75
C ALA A 8 10.47 -24.72 1.42
N ASN A 9 11.58 -24.79 0.67
CA ASN A 9 12.93 -24.89 1.22
C ASN A 9 14.03 -24.52 0.21
N ASP A 10 15.27 -24.45 0.70
CA ASP A 10 16.48 -24.17 -0.07
C ASP A 10 16.69 -25.10 -1.28
N ALA A 11 16.48 -26.41 -1.12
CA ALA A 11 16.71 -27.37 -2.20
C ALA A 11 15.73 -27.17 -3.35
N GLU A 12 14.47 -26.90 -3.03
CA GLU A 12 13.45 -26.55 -3.99
C GLU A 12 13.72 -25.20 -4.66
N ALA A 13 14.18 -24.20 -3.89
CA ALA A 13 14.54 -22.90 -4.42
C ALA A 13 15.71 -22.98 -5.43
N LEU A 14 16.71 -23.82 -5.15
CA LEU A 14 17.81 -24.10 -6.07
C LEU A 14 17.34 -24.84 -7.32
N ALA A 15 16.46 -25.84 -7.18
CA ALA A 15 15.89 -26.56 -8.31
C ALA A 15 15.09 -25.61 -9.23
N VAL A 16 14.27 -24.75 -8.64
CA VAL A 16 13.50 -23.71 -9.35
C VAL A 16 14.40 -22.67 -10.01
N ALA A 17 15.60 -22.40 -9.49
CA ALA A 17 16.55 -21.49 -10.14
C ALA A 17 17.42 -22.17 -11.20
N ALA A 18 17.65 -23.48 -11.09
CA ALA A 18 18.50 -24.26 -11.99
C ALA A 18 17.77 -24.71 -13.27
N GLU A 19 16.53 -25.18 -13.15
CA GLU A 19 15.68 -25.62 -14.28
C GLU A 19 15.57 -24.52 -15.37
N PRO A 20 15.30 -23.26 -15.01
CA PRO A 20 15.08 -22.23 -15.99
C PRO A 20 16.38 -21.70 -16.61
N ALA A 21 17.56 -21.86 -15.99
CA ALA A 21 18.83 -21.39 -16.56
C ALA A 21 19.17 -22.06 -17.91
N SER A 22 18.65 -23.26 -18.16
CA SER A 22 18.81 -23.98 -19.44
C SER A 22 17.88 -23.47 -20.56
N ASP A 23 16.66 -23.06 -20.20
CA ASP A 23 15.66 -22.53 -21.12
C ASP A 23 15.71 -21.00 -21.29
N PHE A 24 16.15 -20.26 -20.27
CA PHE A 24 16.32 -18.79 -20.32
C PHE A 24 17.36 -18.38 -21.33
N ARG A 25 18.42 -19.16 -21.51
CA ARG A 25 19.42 -18.91 -22.53
C ARG A 25 18.79 -18.94 -23.94
N LYS A 26 17.79 -19.80 -24.16
CA LYS A 26 17.04 -19.85 -25.41
C LYS A 26 16.09 -18.65 -25.46
N GLY A 27 16.26 -17.80 -26.46
CA GLY A 27 15.42 -16.62 -26.66
C GLY A 27 15.78 -15.38 -25.84
N ALA A 28 16.84 -15.40 -25.00
CA ALA A 28 17.31 -14.21 -24.28
C ALA A 28 17.60 -13.03 -25.22
N ALA A 29 18.37 -13.29 -26.29
CA ALA A 29 18.69 -12.28 -27.30
C ALA A 29 17.44 -11.75 -28.02
N GLU A 30 16.44 -12.61 -28.29
CA GLU A 30 15.18 -12.19 -28.91
C GLU A 30 14.32 -11.38 -27.94
N ARG A 31 14.24 -11.78 -26.66
CA ARG A 31 13.52 -11.03 -25.62
C ARG A 31 14.10 -9.64 -25.43
N ASP A 32 15.43 -9.54 -25.37
CA ASP A 32 16.11 -8.25 -25.26
C ASP A 32 15.86 -7.37 -26.50
N ALA A 33 16.08 -7.92 -27.70
CA ALA A 33 15.86 -7.22 -28.96
C ALA A 33 14.40 -6.76 -29.15
N ARG A 34 13.42 -7.52 -28.66
CA ARG A 34 11.98 -7.22 -28.76
C ARG A 34 11.39 -6.59 -27.51
N ARG A 35 12.19 -6.28 -26.49
CA ARG A 35 11.77 -5.74 -25.18
C ARG A 35 10.62 -6.54 -24.53
N ARG A 36 10.68 -7.87 -24.60
CA ARG A 36 9.68 -8.76 -23.98
C ARG A 36 10.04 -9.03 -22.51
N LEU A 37 9.08 -8.80 -21.62
CA LEU A 37 9.23 -9.05 -20.19
C LEU A 37 9.04 -10.55 -19.87
N PRO A 38 9.93 -11.16 -19.06
CA PRO A 38 9.87 -12.58 -18.74
C PRO A 38 8.98 -12.82 -17.50
N HIS A 39 7.67 -12.65 -17.65
CA HIS A 39 6.72 -12.68 -16.52
C HIS A 39 6.66 -14.03 -15.80
N THR A 40 6.57 -15.13 -16.53
CA THR A 40 6.45 -16.50 -15.96
C THR A 40 7.70 -16.90 -15.18
N GLU A 41 8.84 -16.43 -15.64
CA GLU A 41 10.16 -16.62 -15.04
C GLU A 41 10.32 -15.84 -13.73
N LEU A 42 9.85 -14.59 -13.73
CA LEU A 42 9.93 -13.69 -12.57
C LEU A 42 8.98 -14.10 -11.44
N GLU A 43 7.78 -14.59 -11.76
CA GLU A 43 6.81 -15.04 -10.75
C GLU A 43 7.41 -16.13 -9.83
N ARG A 44 8.21 -17.04 -10.40
CA ARG A 44 8.84 -18.14 -9.64
C ARG A 44 10.00 -17.65 -8.78
N LEU A 45 10.82 -16.74 -9.30
CA LEU A 45 12.02 -16.24 -8.61
C LEU A 45 11.69 -15.25 -7.48
N LEU A 46 10.65 -14.43 -7.64
CA LEU A 46 10.25 -13.45 -6.62
C LEU A 46 9.65 -14.13 -5.37
N ALA A 47 8.90 -15.21 -5.53
CA ALA A 47 8.32 -15.96 -4.41
C ALA A 47 9.39 -16.54 -3.46
N ALA A 48 10.57 -16.92 -3.98
CA ALA A 48 11.69 -17.46 -3.19
C ALA A 48 12.27 -16.43 -2.20
N THR A 49 12.04 -15.14 -2.43
CA THR A 49 12.65 -14.04 -1.67
C THR A 49 11.81 -13.51 -0.51
N VAL A 50 10.59 -14.04 -0.36
CA VAL A 50 9.65 -13.65 0.71
C VAL A 50 10.02 -14.38 2.02
N PRO A 51 10.02 -13.71 3.19
CA PRO A 51 10.25 -14.38 4.48
C PRO A 51 9.11 -15.32 4.89
N ALA A 52 9.41 -16.31 5.75
CA ALA A 52 8.43 -17.29 6.23
C ALA A 52 7.20 -16.66 6.91
N GLY A 53 7.41 -15.62 7.71
CA GLY A 53 6.31 -14.89 8.39
C GLY A 53 5.34 -14.18 7.44
N PHE A 54 5.70 -14.04 6.16
CA PHE A 54 4.87 -13.44 5.11
C PHE A 54 4.51 -14.45 4.00
N GLY A 55 4.66 -15.75 4.26
CA GLY A 55 4.26 -16.83 3.34
C GLY A 55 5.31 -17.24 2.31
N GLY A 56 6.59 -16.95 2.53
CA GLY A 56 7.69 -17.41 1.69
C GLY A 56 8.59 -18.47 2.33
N ALA A 57 9.70 -18.79 1.67
CA ALA A 57 10.54 -19.95 1.96
C ALA A 57 11.64 -19.73 3.02
N ASP A 58 11.97 -18.47 3.34
CA ASP A 58 13.09 -18.07 4.24
C ASP A 58 14.40 -18.83 3.99
N ILE A 59 14.76 -18.96 2.72
CA ILE A 59 15.98 -19.64 2.27
C ILE A 59 17.26 -19.00 2.83
N ARG A 60 18.32 -19.79 2.91
CA ARG A 60 19.62 -19.35 3.37
C ARG A 60 20.28 -18.36 2.38
N ALA A 61 21.17 -17.53 2.90
CA ALA A 61 21.87 -16.51 2.12
C ALA A 61 22.78 -17.10 1.02
N ASP A 62 23.36 -18.29 1.24
CA ASP A 62 24.15 -19.03 0.25
C ASP A 62 23.27 -19.57 -0.88
N THR A 63 22.14 -20.19 -0.55
CA THR A 63 21.13 -20.63 -1.51
C THR A 63 20.63 -19.48 -2.38
N LEU A 64 20.34 -18.34 -1.76
CA LEU A 64 19.93 -17.16 -2.48
C LEU A 64 21.02 -16.62 -3.42
N ALA A 65 22.29 -16.61 -2.99
CA ALA A 65 23.39 -16.20 -3.86
C ALA A 65 23.44 -17.06 -5.13
N GLU A 66 23.16 -18.35 -5.01
CA GLU A 66 23.05 -19.28 -6.14
C GLU A 66 21.80 -19.02 -7.00
N ILE A 67 20.66 -18.66 -6.40
CA ILE A 67 19.45 -18.25 -7.14
C ILE A 67 19.70 -17.00 -8.01
N PHE A 68 20.59 -16.10 -7.60
CA PHE A 68 21.02 -14.99 -8.46
C PHE A 68 22.07 -15.41 -9.48
N ARG A 69 23.04 -16.24 -9.07
CA ARG A 69 24.18 -16.63 -9.90
C ARG A 69 23.78 -17.51 -11.10
N LEU A 70 22.91 -18.49 -10.88
CA LEU A 70 22.53 -19.48 -11.91
C LEU A 70 21.79 -18.84 -13.10
N PRO A 71 20.77 -17.98 -12.91
CA PRO A 71 20.10 -17.31 -14.02
C PRO A 71 20.96 -16.20 -14.64
N ALA A 72 21.80 -15.51 -13.86
CA ALA A 72 22.68 -14.45 -14.38
C ALA A 72 23.64 -14.96 -15.46
N ALA A 73 24.08 -16.22 -15.35
CA ALA A 73 24.92 -16.86 -16.35
C ALA A 73 24.19 -17.16 -17.68
N ALA A 74 22.85 -17.11 -17.69
CA ALA A 74 22.02 -17.33 -18.86
C ALA A 74 21.43 -16.03 -19.42
N ASP A 75 20.99 -15.12 -18.54
CA ASP A 75 20.35 -13.85 -18.87
C ASP A 75 20.56 -12.87 -17.69
N ALA A 76 21.45 -11.88 -17.89
CA ALA A 76 21.79 -10.90 -16.86
C ALA A 76 20.59 -10.00 -16.48
N GLY A 77 19.62 -9.81 -17.38
CA GLY A 77 18.41 -9.05 -17.12
C GLY A 77 17.50 -9.74 -16.11
N LEU A 78 17.39 -11.07 -16.22
CA LEU A 78 16.59 -11.90 -15.33
C LEU A 78 17.11 -11.95 -13.89
N ALA A 79 18.43 -11.90 -13.70
CA ALA A 79 19.01 -11.85 -12.35
C ALA A 79 18.89 -10.48 -11.68
N ARG A 80 18.87 -9.39 -12.46
CA ARG A 80 18.87 -8.02 -11.93
C ARG A 80 17.52 -7.58 -11.36
N ILE A 81 16.43 -8.12 -11.88
CA ILE A 81 15.06 -7.79 -11.45
C ILE A 81 14.79 -8.24 -9.99
N PRO A 82 15.00 -9.50 -9.61
CA PRO A 82 14.80 -9.94 -8.23
C PRO A 82 15.86 -9.39 -7.26
N GLN A 83 17.04 -8.96 -7.75
CA GLN A 83 18.12 -8.42 -6.91
C GLN A 83 17.65 -7.20 -6.11
N SER A 84 16.99 -6.24 -6.76
CA SER A 84 16.51 -5.03 -6.07
C SER A 84 15.45 -5.38 -5.02
N HIS A 85 14.53 -6.28 -5.37
CA HIS A 85 13.48 -6.74 -4.46
C HIS A 85 14.07 -7.42 -3.21
N PHE A 86 15.01 -8.36 -3.39
CA PHE A 86 15.68 -9.03 -2.28
C PHE A 86 16.43 -8.05 -1.38
N VAL A 87 17.18 -7.12 -1.97
CA VAL A 87 17.94 -6.11 -1.22
C VAL A 87 17.00 -5.28 -0.34
N TYR A 88 15.91 -4.76 -0.88
CA TYR A 88 14.97 -3.96 -0.08
C TYR A 88 14.25 -4.77 0.99
N VAL A 89 13.81 -5.99 0.68
CA VAL A 89 13.19 -6.89 1.67
C VAL A 89 14.17 -7.24 2.80
N ASN A 90 15.44 -7.49 2.49
CA ASN A 90 16.44 -7.80 3.52
C ASN A 90 16.89 -6.58 4.33
N VAL A 91 16.91 -5.39 3.73
CA VAL A 91 17.09 -4.14 4.46
C VAL A 91 15.97 -3.99 5.49
N LEU A 92 14.70 -4.14 5.08
CA LEU A 92 13.58 -4.06 6.01
C LEU A 92 13.59 -5.18 7.05
N ARG A 93 13.96 -6.42 6.69
CA ARG A 93 14.08 -7.52 7.65
C ARG A 93 15.16 -7.26 8.71
N ARG A 94 16.31 -6.71 8.31
CA ARG A 94 17.46 -6.55 9.20
C ARG A 94 17.44 -5.25 9.99
N GLN A 95 16.87 -4.20 9.42
CA GLN A 95 16.89 -2.84 9.98
C GLN A 95 15.50 -2.36 10.40
N GLY A 96 14.45 -3.01 9.91
CA GLY A 96 13.07 -2.77 10.31
C GLY A 96 12.79 -3.28 11.71
N SER A 97 11.85 -2.64 12.40
CA SER A 97 11.31 -3.10 13.67
C SER A 97 9.79 -3.11 13.64
N GLU A 98 9.18 -3.99 14.42
CA GLU A 98 7.72 -4.01 14.62
C GLU A 98 7.21 -2.62 15.02
N ARG A 99 7.96 -1.94 15.89
CA ARG A 99 7.68 -0.56 16.29
C ARG A 99 7.63 0.42 15.11
N GLN A 100 8.51 0.30 14.12
CA GLN A 100 8.41 1.15 12.91
C GLN A 100 7.16 0.85 12.09
N GLN A 101 6.72 -0.40 12.04
CA GLN A 101 5.47 -0.78 11.37
C GLN A 101 4.25 -0.21 12.10
N GLU A 102 4.20 -0.30 13.42
CA GLU A 102 3.14 0.26 14.26
C GLU A 102 3.00 1.79 14.09
N PHE A 103 4.11 2.52 13.93
CA PHE A 103 4.08 3.95 13.61
C PHE A 103 3.78 4.24 12.13
N GLY A 104 4.15 3.33 11.24
CA GLY A 104 4.00 3.50 9.79
C GLY A 104 2.53 3.54 9.35
N GLU A 105 1.69 2.68 9.92
CA GLU A 105 0.27 2.62 9.59
C GLU A 105 -0.52 3.92 9.90
N PRO A 106 -0.47 4.49 11.12
CA PRO A 106 -1.12 5.75 11.43
C PRO A 106 -0.50 6.93 10.67
N ALA A 107 0.82 6.95 10.47
CA ALA A 107 1.49 7.99 9.68
C ALA A 107 1.05 7.97 8.19
N MET A 108 0.87 6.78 7.62
CA MET A 108 0.35 6.62 6.27
C MET A 108 -1.08 7.13 6.15
N ARG A 109 -1.96 6.81 7.12
CA ARG A 109 -3.34 7.31 7.16
C ARG A 109 -3.41 8.83 7.27
N GLU A 110 -2.64 9.43 8.18
CA GLU A 110 -2.54 10.88 8.33
C GLU A 110 -2.11 11.52 7.01
N ARG A 111 -1.05 10.99 6.39
CA ARG A 111 -0.53 11.52 5.13
C ARG A 111 -1.54 11.42 3.99
N ALA A 112 -2.25 10.31 3.89
CA ALA A 112 -3.28 10.08 2.89
C ALA A 112 -4.46 11.06 3.06
N ALA A 113 -4.96 11.21 4.29
CA ALA A 113 -6.01 12.19 4.61
C ALA A 113 -5.57 13.62 4.30
N GLY A 114 -4.34 14.00 4.67
CA GLY A 114 -3.77 15.31 4.38
C GLY A 114 -3.57 15.57 2.88
N ALA A 115 -3.23 14.54 2.10
CA ALA A 115 -3.13 14.66 0.65
C ALA A 115 -4.49 14.92 0.00
N LEU A 116 -5.52 14.14 0.38
CA LEU A 116 -6.89 14.34 -0.09
C LEU A 116 -7.44 15.70 0.32
N LEU A 117 -7.17 16.16 1.54
CA LEU A 117 -7.61 17.48 1.99
C LEU A 117 -7.03 18.61 1.11
N ARG A 118 -5.74 18.51 0.73
CA ARG A 118 -5.10 19.49 -0.17
C ARG A 118 -5.65 19.43 -1.59
N GLU A 119 -5.95 18.24 -2.09
CA GLU A 119 -6.61 18.06 -3.39
C GLU A 119 -8.00 18.70 -3.40
N THR A 120 -8.81 18.39 -2.37
CA THR A 120 -10.14 18.97 -2.18
C THR A 120 -10.11 20.49 -2.06
N ALA A 121 -9.12 21.06 -1.36
CA ALA A 121 -8.97 22.51 -1.28
C ALA A 121 -8.83 23.14 -2.67
N ARG A 122 -8.03 22.55 -3.56
CA ARG A 122 -7.90 23.01 -4.96
C ARG A 122 -9.22 22.90 -5.71
N ALA A 123 -9.93 21.78 -5.59
CA ALA A 123 -11.24 21.61 -6.23
C ALA A 123 -12.26 22.67 -5.77
N VAL A 124 -12.23 23.05 -4.48
CA VAL A 124 -13.06 24.14 -3.95
C VAL A 124 -12.63 25.50 -4.51
N ASP A 125 -11.33 25.76 -4.60
CA ASP A 125 -10.81 27.01 -5.18
C ASP A 125 -11.15 27.14 -6.67
N ASP A 126 -11.02 26.06 -7.45
CA ASP A 126 -11.40 26.00 -8.85
C ASP A 126 -12.91 26.24 -9.04
N ALA A 127 -13.74 25.60 -8.21
CA ALA A 127 -15.18 25.81 -8.22
C ALA A 127 -15.57 27.25 -7.81
N ARG A 128 -14.79 27.91 -6.93
CA ARG A 128 -14.99 29.32 -6.59
C ARG A 128 -14.61 30.24 -7.74
N ALA A 129 -13.56 29.93 -8.49
CA ALA A 129 -13.13 30.72 -9.65
C ALA A 129 -14.10 30.62 -10.83
N GLY A 130 -14.73 29.45 -11.02
CA GLY A 130 -15.70 29.19 -12.09
C GLY A 130 -16.93 28.47 -11.57
N LEU A 131 -17.77 29.17 -10.80
CA LEU A 131 -18.92 28.53 -10.15
C LEU A 131 -20.00 28.16 -11.16
N ALA A 132 -20.20 26.85 -11.32
CA ALA A 132 -21.23 26.23 -12.12
C ALA A 132 -21.75 24.99 -11.37
N ASP A 133 -22.85 24.43 -11.86
CA ASP A 133 -23.48 23.28 -11.21
C ASP A 133 -22.54 22.07 -11.12
N ASP A 134 -21.76 21.81 -12.17
CA ASP A 134 -20.84 20.68 -12.22
C ASP A 134 -19.61 20.91 -11.34
N SER A 135 -19.00 22.11 -11.37
CA SER A 135 -17.87 22.43 -10.50
C SER A 135 -18.27 22.45 -9.02
N ALA A 136 -19.47 22.93 -8.70
CA ALA A 136 -20.02 22.85 -7.34
C ALA A 136 -20.28 21.39 -6.89
N ALA A 137 -20.78 20.54 -7.80
CA ALA A 137 -20.99 19.13 -7.53
C ALA A 137 -19.66 18.39 -7.30
N GLU A 138 -18.67 18.61 -8.15
CA GLU A 138 -17.33 18.03 -8.04
C GLU A 138 -16.66 18.43 -6.72
N ALA A 139 -16.64 19.72 -6.39
CA ALA A 139 -16.10 20.21 -5.12
C ALA A 139 -16.84 19.61 -3.91
N SER A 140 -18.17 19.50 -3.99
CA SER A 140 -18.98 18.89 -2.94
C SER A 140 -18.64 17.41 -2.70
N ILE A 141 -18.42 16.64 -3.77
CA ILE A 141 -18.00 15.24 -3.67
C ILE A 141 -16.56 15.15 -3.15
N ALA A 142 -15.65 16.02 -3.59
CA ALA A 142 -14.29 16.07 -3.05
C ALA A 142 -14.26 16.38 -1.55
N VAL A 143 -15.12 17.30 -1.08
CA VAL A 143 -15.28 17.61 0.35
C VAL A 143 -15.84 16.41 1.11
N ALA A 144 -16.86 15.74 0.57
CA ALA A 144 -17.42 14.55 1.18
C ALA A 144 -16.36 13.44 1.33
N THR A 145 -15.58 13.18 0.28
CA THR A 145 -14.49 12.19 0.28
C THR A 145 -13.42 12.53 1.30
N ALA A 146 -12.91 13.76 1.28
CA ALA A 146 -11.89 14.19 2.25
C ALA A 146 -12.41 14.11 3.69
N LYS A 147 -13.68 14.46 3.93
CA LYS A 147 -14.27 14.34 5.28
C LYS A 147 -14.32 12.89 5.76
N VAL A 148 -14.80 11.96 4.92
CA VAL A 148 -14.88 10.54 5.29
C VAL A 148 -13.50 9.99 5.64
N THR A 149 -12.50 10.23 4.78
CA THR A 149 -11.13 9.73 5.01
C THR A 149 -10.47 10.39 6.23
N ALA A 150 -10.66 11.70 6.43
CA ALA A 150 -10.12 12.40 7.59
C ALA A 150 -10.77 11.93 8.90
N ALA A 151 -12.08 11.67 8.89
CA ALA A 151 -12.81 11.14 10.03
C ALA A 151 -12.29 9.77 10.47
N GLU A 152 -12.11 8.85 9.52
CA GLU A 152 -11.54 7.52 9.76
C GLU A 152 -10.11 7.62 10.29
N ALA A 153 -9.26 8.41 9.62
CA ALA A 153 -7.88 8.62 10.05
C ALA A 153 -7.80 9.22 11.46
N ALA A 154 -8.63 10.20 11.81
CA ALA A 154 -8.61 10.85 13.12
C ALA A 154 -8.93 9.86 14.26
N VAL A 155 -9.95 9.02 14.09
CA VAL A 155 -10.33 8.02 15.11
C VAL A 155 -9.25 6.95 15.25
N GLU A 156 -8.75 6.43 14.14
CA GLU A 156 -7.72 5.38 14.13
C GLU A 156 -6.40 5.87 14.70
N VAL A 157 -5.89 7.03 14.27
CA VAL A 157 -4.63 7.59 14.75
C VAL A 157 -4.71 7.95 16.23
N ALA A 158 -5.83 8.52 16.69
CA ALA A 158 -6.01 8.85 18.09
C ALA A 158 -6.07 7.60 18.99
N SER A 159 -6.55 6.46 18.46
CA SER A 159 -6.51 5.18 19.17
C SER A 159 -5.11 4.57 19.16
N ALA A 160 -4.47 4.51 17.98
CA ALA A 160 -3.13 3.94 17.79
C ALA A 160 -2.06 4.61 18.66
N LEU A 161 -2.25 5.89 19.00
CA LEU A 161 -1.39 6.64 19.93
C LEU A 161 -1.11 5.88 21.23
N PHE A 162 -2.10 5.16 21.77
CA PHE A 162 -1.93 4.42 23.04
C PHE A 162 -1.11 3.15 22.87
N GLU A 163 -1.34 2.41 21.79
CA GLU A 163 -0.61 1.18 21.47
C GLU A 163 0.89 1.47 21.30
N VAL A 164 1.23 2.52 20.56
CA VAL A 164 2.63 2.88 20.27
C VAL A 164 3.37 3.56 21.44
N SER A 165 2.63 4.05 22.43
CA SER A 165 3.16 4.81 23.58
C SER A 165 3.20 4.00 24.88
N GLY A 166 2.52 2.84 24.92
CA GLY A 166 2.42 1.96 26.08
C GLY A 166 1.56 2.49 27.21
N THR A 167 1.37 1.70 28.27
CA THR A 167 0.35 1.91 29.34
C THR A 167 0.39 3.29 30.00
N ARG A 168 1.56 3.91 30.13
CA ARG A 168 1.68 5.25 30.75
C ARG A 168 1.00 6.35 29.94
N SER A 169 0.75 6.15 28.65
CA SER A 169 -0.01 7.09 27.83
C SER A 169 -1.47 7.24 28.27
N ALA A 170 -2.02 6.24 28.99
CA ALA A 170 -3.36 6.26 29.55
C ALA A 170 -3.49 7.11 30.84
N LEU A 171 -2.39 7.67 31.35
CA LEU A 171 -2.45 8.53 32.53
C LEU A 171 -3.34 9.75 32.29
N GLY A 172 -4.28 9.99 33.20
CA GLY A 172 -5.20 11.12 33.12
C GLY A 172 -4.49 12.47 33.05
N SER A 173 -3.31 12.59 33.66
CA SER A 173 -2.47 13.81 33.64
C SER A 173 -1.96 14.19 32.25
N LEU A 174 -1.84 13.24 31.31
CA LEU A 174 -1.43 13.51 29.94
C LEU A 174 -2.61 13.94 29.06
N GLY A 175 -3.84 13.60 29.44
CA GLY A 175 -5.05 13.99 28.72
C GLY A 175 -5.15 13.48 27.29
N LEU A 176 -4.35 12.48 26.86
CA LEU A 176 -4.27 12.05 25.46
C LEU A 176 -5.59 11.48 24.92
N HIS A 177 -6.42 10.94 25.80
CA HIS A 177 -7.73 10.36 25.44
C HIS A 177 -8.70 11.43 24.89
N ARG A 178 -8.45 12.72 25.15
CA ARG A 178 -9.25 13.82 24.59
C ARG A 178 -9.29 13.77 23.07
N HIS A 179 -8.20 13.41 22.40
CA HIS A 179 -8.12 13.39 20.95
C HIS A 179 -9.10 12.39 20.34
N TRP A 180 -9.16 11.18 20.91
CA TRP A 180 -10.11 10.16 20.46
C TRP A 180 -11.55 10.57 20.77
N ARG A 181 -11.83 11.12 21.97
CA ARG A 181 -13.18 11.55 22.33
C ARG A 181 -13.67 12.66 21.42
N ASP A 182 -12.86 13.68 21.19
CA ASP A 182 -13.21 14.84 20.37
C ASP A 182 -13.46 14.40 18.92
N ALA A 183 -12.56 13.58 18.36
CA ALA A 183 -12.75 12.99 17.03
C ALA A 183 -14.01 12.13 16.95
N ARG A 184 -14.27 11.29 17.96
CA ARG A 184 -15.46 10.43 17.97
C ARG A 184 -16.75 11.21 18.07
N THR A 185 -16.78 12.28 18.87
CA THR A 185 -17.94 13.16 18.97
C THR A 185 -18.20 13.90 17.67
N ASP A 186 -17.18 14.50 17.06
CA ASP A 186 -17.32 15.25 15.80
C ASP A 186 -17.78 14.36 14.64
N THR A 187 -17.17 13.18 14.49
CA THR A 187 -17.49 12.24 13.40
C THR A 187 -18.87 11.60 13.51
N LEU A 188 -19.48 11.60 14.70
CA LEU A 188 -20.85 11.15 14.89
C LEU A 188 -21.89 12.24 14.56
N TYR A 189 -21.55 13.51 14.78
CA TYR A 189 -22.44 14.63 14.44
C TYR A 189 -22.64 14.73 12.93
N ASP A 190 -21.59 14.51 12.15
CA ASP A 190 -21.67 14.46 10.69
C ASP A 190 -21.39 13.04 10.15
N PRO A 191 -22.42 12.19 10.05
CA PRO A 191 -22.25 10.77 9.80
C PRO A 191 -21.73 10.43 8.39
N ALA A 192 -20.49 9.93 8.33
CA ALA A 192 -19.79 9.50 7.11
C ALA A 192 -20.61 8.59 6.18
N ARG A 193 -21.48 7.73 6.72
CA ARG A 193 -22.33 6.81 5.93
C ARG A 193 -23.22 7.53 4.90
N TRP A 194 -23.67 8.74 5.20
CA TRP A 194 -24.50 9.52 4.27
C TRP A 194 -23.64 10.06 3.13
N LYS A 195 -22.46 10.60 3.46
CA LYS A 195 -21.47 11.06 2.48
C LYS A 195 -21.08 9.95 1.50
N ILE A 196 -20.82 8.75 2.00
CA ILE A 196 -20.51 7.57 1.17
C ILE A 196 -21.63 7.30 0.16
N LYS A 197 -22.90 7.43 0.57
CA LYS A 197 -24.04 7.28 -0.34
C LYS A 197 -24.05 8.34 -1.45
N HIS A 198 -23.76 9.60 -1.12
CA HIS A 198 -23.69 10.68 -2.09
C HIS A 198 -22.51 10.50 -3.07
N ILE A 199 -21.33 10.12 -2.56
CA ILE A 199 -20.17 9.75 -3.38
C ILE A 199 -20.54 8.62 -4.35
N GLY A 200 -21.12 7.53 -3.86
CA GLY A 200 -21.52 6.39 -4.70
C GLY A 200 -22.54 6.77 -5.79
N ARG A 201 -23.55 7.58 -5.45
CA ARG A 201 -24.54 8.09 -6.44
C ARG A 201 -23.88 8.92 -7.53
N TYR A 202 -22.90 9.75 -7.18
CA TYR A 202 -22.18 10.57 -8.13
C TYR A 202 -21.27 9.73 -9.03
N VAL A 203 -20.51 8.78 -8.45
CA VAL A 203 -19.61 7.89 -9.21
C VAL A 203 -20.40 7.01 -10.19
N LEU A 204 -21.51 6.41 -9.76
CA LEU A 204 -22.29 5.48 -10.58
C LEU A 204 -23.14 6.19 -11.65
N ASN A 205 -23.81 7.27 -11.26
CA ASN A 205 -24.90 7.84 -12.07
C ASN A 205 -24.69 9.32 -12.42
N ARG A 206 -23.55 9.93 -12.05
CA ARG A 206 -23.31 11.38 -12.15
C ARG A 206 -24.41 12.24 -11.51
N SER A 207 -25.11 11.66 -10.53
CA SER A 207 -26.17 12.35 -9.80
C SER A 207 -25.53 13.39 -8.89
N ARG A 208 -25.73 14.67 -9.20
CA ARG A 208 -25.19 15.79 -8.42
C ARG A 208 -25.70 15.72 -6.96
N PRO A 209 -24.84 16.00 -5.97
CA PRO A 209 -25.26 16.11 -4.59
C PRO A 209 -26.23 17.28 -4.36
N PRO A 210 -27.06 17.24 -3.30
CA PRO A 210 -27.94 18.36 -2.96
C PRO A 210 -27.14 19.63 -2.63
N ARG A 211 -27.70 20.81 -2.92
CA ARG A 211 -27.04 22.13 -2.78
C ARG A 211 -27.09 22.71 -1.36
N HIS A 212 -27.01 21.86 -0.35
CA HIS A 212 -27.00 22.29 1.05
C HIS A 212 -25.84 21.61 1.79
N GLY A 213 -25.37 22.22 2.88
CA GLY A 213 -24.18 21.77 3.61
C GLY A 213 -24.26 20.38 4.24
N LEU A 214 -25.43 19.75 4.24
CA LEU A 214 -25.64 18.37 4.68
C LEU A 214 -25.47 17.40 3.48
N LEU A 215 -24.25 16.95 3.25
CA LEU A 215 -23.94 15.80 2.38
C LEU A 215 -23.77 14.53 3.19
#